data_AF-A0A0P9VLW1-F1
#
_entry.id   AF-A0A0P9VLW1-F1
#
_cell.length_a   1.000
_cell.length_b   1.000
_cell.length_c   1.000
_cell.angle_alpha   90.00
_cell.angle_beta   90.00
_cell.angle_gamma   90.00
#
_symmetry.space_group_name_H-M   'P 1'
#
loop_
_entity.id
_entity.type
_entity.pdbx_description
1 polymer ?
#
loop_
_entity_poly.entity_id
_entity_poly.type
_entity_poly.pdbx_seq_one_letter_code
_entity_poly.pdbx_strand_id
1 'polypeptide(L)'
;MGVGIGPTKTLAKLANHTAKRLLSHTGGVVDICDVHNRNWVLRNTAVSEVWGVGKKMNAHLEAMNIRTAMDLATADPRILRGH
;
A
#
# COMPACT_ATOMS: atom_id res chain seq x y z
N MET A 1 7.62 12.82 13.21
CA MET A 1 6.39 12.08 13.54
C MET A 1 5.41 12.21 12.38
N GLY A 2 4.48 11.28 12.19
CA GLY A 2 3.48 11.35 11.10
C GLY A 2 2.18 10.65 11.49
N VAL A 3 1.06 11.11 10.93
CA VAL A 3 -0.30 10.61 11.18
C VAL A 3 -0.90 10.16 9.85
N GLY A 4 -1.45 8.94 9.83
CA GLY A 4 -2.14 8.40 8.67
C GLY A 4 -3.57 8.03 9.02
N ILE A 5 -4.51 8.44 8.17
CA ILE A 5 -5.95 8.19 8.33
C ILE A 5 -6.43 7.34 7.16
N GLY A 6 -7.19 6.29 7.45
CA GLY A 6 -7.78 5.42 6.44
C GLY A 6 -8.84 4.50 7.05
N PRO A 7 -9.72 3.91 6.21
CA PRO A 7 -10.91 3.21 6.68
C PRO A 7 -10.62 1.84 7.32
N THR A 8 -9.40 1.32 7.19
CA THR A 8 -8.95 0.07 7.82
C THR A 8 -7.57 0.25 8.43
N LYS A 9 -7.19 -0.62 9.38
CA LYS A 9 -5.87 -0.58 10.03
C LYS A 9 -4.71 -0.64 9.03
N THR A 10 -4.83 -1.48 8.01
CA THR A 10 -3.83 -1.62 6.94
C THR A 10 -3.70 -0.33 6.12
N LEU A 11 -4.83 0.27 5.74
CA LEU A 11 -4.84 1.53 4.99
C LEU A 11 -4.33 2.70 5.82
N ALA A 12 -4.73 2.82 7.09
CA ALA A 12 -4.20 3.85 7.99
C ALA A 12 -2.68 3.74 8.20
N LYS A 13 -2.16 2.51 8.30
CA LYS A 13 -0.72 2.26 8.38
C LYS A 13 0.02 2.65 7.11
N LEU A 14 -0.56 2.35 5.95
CA LEU A 14 -0.04 2.73 4.65
C LEU A 14 -0.07 4.26 4.44
N ALA A 15 -1.14 4.93 4.85
CA ALA A 15 -1.23 6.40 4.88
C ALA A 15 -0.13 7.01 5.76
N ASN A 16 0.11 6.44 6.94
CA ASN A 16 1.15 6.91 7.85
C ASN A 16 2.56 6.72 7.25
N HIS A 17 2.81 5.60 6.57
CA HIS A 17 4.05 5.41 5.82
C HIS A 17 4.24 6.54 4.81
N THR A 18 3.22 6.86 4.02
CA THR A 18 3.25 7.95 3.03
C THR A 18 3.44 9.32 3.67
N ALA A 19 2.78 9.60 4.79
CA ALA A 19 2.93 10.85 5.54
C ALA A 19 4.37 11.08 6.00
N LYS A 20 5.06 10.01 6.42
CA LYS A 20 6.47 10.08 6.82
C LYS A 20 7.40 10.20 5.62
N ARG A 21 7.13 9.46 4.54
CA ARG A 21 7.97 9.43 3.34
C ARG A 21 7.95 10.76 2.59
N LEU A 22 6.79 11.40 2.54
CA LEU A 22 6.56 12.67 1.84
C LEU A 22 6.34 13.81 2.84
N LEU A 23 7.10 13.82 3.93
CA LEU A 23 6.91 14.75 5.05
C LEU A 23 6.87 16.21 4.59
N SER A 24 7.78 16.60 3.69
CA SER A 24 7.87 17.96 3.13
C SER A 24 6.65 18.37 2.31
N HIS A 25 5.92 17.42 1.73
CA HIS A 25 4.73 17.68 0.90
C HIS A 25 3.42 17.57 1.68
N THR A 26 3.39 16.70 2.69
CA THR A 26 2.16 16.34 3.42
C THR A 26 2.04 17.06 4.76
N GLY A 27 3.11 17.71 5.24
CA GLY A 27 3.15 18.26 6.60
C GLY A 27 3.08 17.18 7.68
N GLY A 28 3.25 15.90 7.32
CA GLY A 28 3.21 14.76 8.22
C GLY A 28 1.80 14.21 8.48
N VAL A 29 0.79 14.64 7.73
CA VAL A 29 -0.58 14.09 7.83
C VAL A 29 -1.07 13.67 6.45
N VAL A 30 -1.57 12.45 6.34
CA VAL A 30 -2.17 11.92 5.10
C VAL A 30 -3.50 11.25 5.43
N ASP A 31 -4.54 11.63 4.70
CA ASP A 31 -5.85 10.99 4.72
C ASP A 31 -6.17 10.31 3.38
N ILE A 32 -6.40 9.00 3.42
CA ILE A 32 -6.79 8.18 2.26
C ILE A 32 -8.20 7.59 2.39
N CYS A 33 -9.09 8.23 3.17
CA CYS A 33 -10.51 7.88 3.20
C CYS A 33 -11.17 8.12 1.83
N ASP A 34 -10.75 9.14 1.10
CA ASP A 34 -11.16 9.34 -0.29
C ASP A 34 -10.50 8.34 -1.25
N VAL A 35 -11.27 7.86 -2.23
CA VAL A 35 -10.84 6.86 -3.22
C VAL A 35 -9.74 7.43 -4.13
N HIS A 36 -9.80 8.69 -4.52
CA HIS A 36 -8.79 9.28 -5.39
C HIS A 36 -7.42 9.29 -4.69
N ASN A 37 -7.36 9.84 -3.47
CA ASN A 37 -6.13 9.85 -2.67
C ASN A 37 -5.64 8.43 -2.37
N ARG A 38 -6.54 7.51 -2.02
CA ARG A 38 -6.19 6.11 -1.78
C ARG A 38 -5.56 5.45 -2.98
N ASN A 39 -6.15 5.64 -4.16
CA ASN A 39 -5.62 5.07 -5.39
C ASN A 39 -4.27 5.66 -5.74
N TRP A 40 -4.08 6.96 -5.53
CA TRP A 40 -2.79 7.60 -5.71
C TRP A 40 -1.74 6.98 -4.79
N VAL A 41 -2.04 6.81 -3.50
CA VAL A 41 -1.07 6.22 -2.57
C VAL A 41 -0.78 4.76 -2.95
N LEU A 42 -1.80 3.94 -3.20
CA LEU A 42 -1.63 2.53 -3.57
C LEU A 42 -0.76 2.33 -4.82
N ARG A 43 -0.91 3.18 -5.84
CA ARG A 43 -0.08 3.13 -7.06
C ARG A 43 1.38 3.51 -6.80
N ASN A 44 1.62 4.37 -5.81
CA ASN A 44 2.96 4.88 -5.48
C ASN A 44 3.61 4.13 -4.30
N THR A 45 3.02 3.02 -3.86
CA THR A 45 3.55 2.17 -2.79
C THR A 45 3.96 0.84 -3.39
N ALA A 46 5.22 0.45 -3.20
CA ALA A 46 5.71 -0.87 -3.57
C ALA A 46 4.98 -1.94 -2.75
N VAL A 47 4.72 -3.10 -3.35
CA VAL A 47 3.99 -4.18 -2.68
C VAL A 47 4.75 -4.70 -1.44
N SER A 48 6.08 -4.62 -1.45
CA SER A 48 6.95 -4.94 -0.31
C SER A 48 6.71 -4.07 0.92
N GLU A 49 6.15 -2.87 0.76
CA GLU A 49 5.85 -1.94 1.86
C GLU A 49 4.47 -2.20 2.49
N VAL A 50 3.67 -3.09 1.90
CA VAL A 50 2.36 -3.48 2.44
C VAL A 50 2.58 -4.39 3.64
N TRP A 51 1.96 -4.03 4.77
CA TRP A 51 2.08 -4.83 6.00
C TRP A 51 1.57 -6.26 5.77
N GLY A 52 2.42 -7.24 6.03
CA GLY A 52 2.15 -8.67 5.85
C GLY A 52 2.85 -9.28 4.63
N VAL A 53 3.41 -8.46 3.74
CA VAL A 53 4.22 -8.92 2.60
C VAL A 53 5.68 -9.06 3.03
N GLY A 54 6.09 -10.29 3.34
CA GLY A 54 7.49 -10.63 3.63
C GLY A 54 8.32 -10.91 2.37
N LYS A 55 9.64 -11.07 2.51
CA LYS A 55 10.58 -11.28 1.38
C LYS A 55 10.16 -12.40 0.41
N LYS A 56 9.75 -13.56 0.94
CA LYS A 56 9.30 -14.71 0.11
C LYS A 56 8.03 -14.36 -0.68
N MET A 57 7.07 -13.71 -0.02
CA MET A 57 5.83 -13.26 -0.66
C MET A 57 6.11 -12.20 -1.73
N ASN A 58 6.99 -11.24 -1.43
CA ASN A 58 7.38 -10.21 -2.39
C ASN A 58 7.96 -10.81 -3.68
N ALA A 59 8.91 -11.74 -3.56
CA ALA A 59 9.48 -12.41 -4.73
C ALA A 59 8.43 -13.18 -5.55
N HIS A 60 7.46 -13.80 -4.88
CA HIS A 60 6.36 -14.49 -5.55
C HIS A 60 5.40 -13.52 -6.27
N LEU A 61 5.03 -12.41 -5.63
CA LEU A 61 4.20 -11.36 -6.20
C LEU A 61 4.90 -10.69 -7.40
N GLU A 62 6.20 -10.40 -7.29
CA GLU A 62 7.00 -9.84 -8.38
C GLU A 62 7.04 -10.79 -9.60
N ALA A 63 7.16 -12.10 -9.38
CA ALA A 63 7.11 -13.09 -10.45
C ALA A 63 5.75 -13.12 -11.18
N MET A 64 4.67 -12.71 -10.50
CA MET A 64 3.33 -12.50 -11.08
C MET A 64 3.12 -11.09 -11.64
N ASN A 65 4.18 -10.28 -11.77
CA ASN A 65 4.13 -8.87 -12.16
C ASN A 65 3.31 -7.95 -11.22
N ILE A 66 3.07 -8.38 -9.98
CA ILE A 66 2.44 -7.56 -8.93
C ILE A 66 3.55 -6.82 -8.21
N ARG A 67 3.68 -5.51 -8.46
CA ARG A 67 4.81 -4.70 -7.95
C ARG A 67 4.37 -3.59 -7.01
N THR A 68 3.12 -3.15 -7.13
CA THR A 68 2.55 -2.07 -6.32
C THR A 68 1.43 -2.59 -5.41
N ALA A 69 1.11 -1.81 -4.38
CA ALA A 69 -0.03 -2.08 -3.52
C ALA A 69 -1.36 -2.01 -4.30
N MET A 70 -1.42 -1.20 -5.37
CA MET A 70 -2.57 -1.18 -6.29
C MET A 70 -2.70 -2.50 -7.03
N ASP A 71 -1.61 -3.02 -7.60
CA ASP A 71 -1.65 -4.30 -8.33
C ASP A 71 -2.19 -5.41 -7.43
N LEU A 72 -1.68 -5.48 -6.19
CA LEU A 72 -2.14 -6.44 -5.19
C LEU A 72 -3.63 -6.27 -4.84
N ALA A 73 -4.09 -5.02 -4.70
CA ALA A 73 -5.49 -4.74 -4.40
C ALA A 73 -6.44 -5.08 -5.55
N THR A 74 -5.95 -5.06 -6.80
CA THR A 74 -6.74 -5.37 -8.01
C THR A 74 -6.62 -6.81 -8.49
N ALA A 75 -5.65 -7.58 -7.98
CA ALA A 75 -5.42 -8.96 -8.36
C ALA A 75 -6.58 -9.88 -7.91
N ASP A 76 -6.91 -10.91 -8.72
CA ASP A 76 -7.95 -11.88 -8.37
C ASP A 76 -7.49 -12.75 -7.18
N PRO A 77 -8.21 -12.75 -6.04
CA PRO A 77 -7.86 -13.54 -4.86
C PRO A 77 -7.84 -15.06 -5.10
N ARG A 78 -8.46 -15.56 -6.17
CA ARG A 78 -8.39 -16.98 -6.55
C ARG A 78 -7.03 -17.33 -7.14
N ILE A 79 -6.45 -16.44 -7.94
CA ILE A 79 -5.11 -16.61 -8.51
C ILE A 79 -4.07 -16.57 -7.38
N LEU A 80 -4.23 -15.64 -6.44
CA LEU A 80 -3.31 -15.49 -5.30
C LEU A 80 -3.33 -16.65 -4.29
N ARG A 81 -4.40 -17.45 -4.25
CA ARG A 81 -4.53 -18.60 -3.32
C ARG A 81 -4.20 -19.95 -3.96
N GLY A 82 -4.13 -20.01 -5.29
CA GLY A 82 -3.90 -21.24 -6.06
C GLY A 82 -2.41 -21.56 -6.27
N HIS A 83 -1.51 -20.71 -5.78
CA HIS A 83 -0.05 -20.85 -5.83
C HIS A 83 0.53 -20.83 -4.42
#